data_AF-A0A820J3I4-F1
#
_entry.id   AF-A0A820J3I4-F1
#
_cell.length_a   1.000
_cell.length_b   1.000
_cell.length_c   1.000
_cell.angle_alpha   90.00
_cell.angle_beta   90.00
_cell.angle_gamma   90.00
#
_symmetry.space_group_name_H-M   'P 1'
#
loop_
_entity.id
_entity.type
_entity.pdbx_description
1 polymer ?
#
loop_
_entity_poly.entity_id
_entity_poly.type
_entity_poly.pdbx_seq_one_letter_code
_entity_poly.pdbx_strand_id
1 'polypeptide(L)'
;RASFHCQETIGIINQHRISSDPDDYNDMFAQEAQRLLAILNGRIQAFLKEIVKILKLTSSKKLIYEDYKEMYSISLRLNDTVPTFPKDLYDAIERLKKIYEKNTNNDNNAEFLRIMSRLNTSLKYRYYSFYIRNYFYSKLKLWKSKRLGILIIIGILVVFINEVLFYEWSYLNWSNIEELAKKSTVEKLLLVADPQLIGEKDEGIFGFITRYDADRYLAKTFNQVNGYVKPHWVLFLGDIFDEGLSASDDEFKRYFDRFNSIFDYKKYEHRYIIV
;
A
#
# COMPACT_ATOMS: atom_id res chain seq x y z
N ARG A 1 19.27 3.32 -25.15
CA ARG A 1 20.64 3.11 -25.67
C ARG A 1 20.77 1.78 -26.42
N ALA A 2 20.44 0.63 -25.82
CA ALA A 2 20.42 -0.65 -26.54
C ALA A 2 19.42 -0.67 -27.71
N SER A 3 18.18 -0.20 -27.49
CA SER A 3 17.14 -0.10 -28.53
C SER A 3 17.57 0.73 -29.76
N PHE A 4 18.34 1.80 -29.54
CA PHE A 4 18.87 2.67 -30.61
C PHE A 4 19.95 1.96 -31.46
N HIS A 5 20.94 1.32 -30.82
CA HIS A 5 21.97 0.56 -31.56
C HIS A 5 21.38 -0.63 -32.32
N CYS A 6 20.32 -1.26 -31.81
CA CYS A 6 19.66 -2.37 -32.50
C CYS A 6 18.87 -1.91 -33.75
N GLN A 7 18.25 -0.72 -33.73
CA GLN A 7 17.59 -0.17 -34.91
C GLN A 7 18.59 0.19 -36.01
N GLU A 8 19.75 0.70 -35.62
CA GLU A 8 20.89 0.96 -36.51
C GLU A 8 21.38 -0.33 -37.17
N THR A 9 21.56 -1.41 -36.39
CA THR A 9 21.90 -2.75 -36.88
C THR A 9 20.88 -3.28 -37.90
N ILE A 10 19.58 -3.17 -37.63
CA ILE A 10 18.52 -3.60 -38.57
C ILE A 10 18.59 -2.79 -39.88
N GLY A 11 18.92 -1.50 -39.79
CA GLY A 11 19.14 -0.63 -40.96
C GLY A 11 20.31 -1.11 -41.83
N ILE A 12 21.46 -1.41 -41.22
CA ILE A 12 22.68 -1.88 -41.89
C ILE A 12 22.43 -3.23 -42.59
N ILE A 13 21.75 -4.15 -41.87
CA ILE A 13 21.34 -5.46 -42.38
C ILE A 13 20.44 -5.32 -43.63
N ASN A 14 19.44 -4.43 -43.57
CA ASN A 14 18.53 -4.24 -44.69
C ASN A 14 19.21 -3.59 -45.90
N GLN A 15 20.23 -2.75 -45.69
CA GLN A 15 21.05 -2.18 -46.77
C GLN A 15 21.94 -3.25 -47.43
N HIS A 16 22.52 -4.16 -46.66
CA HIS A 16 23.39 -5.24 -47.18
C HIS A 16 22.62 -6.38 -47.87
N ARG A 17 21.29 -6.47 -47.67
CA ARG A 17 20.41 -7.39 -48.41
C ARG A 17 20.44 -7.18 -49.95
N ILE A 18 20.93 -6.02 -50.40
CA ILE A 18 21.01 -5.64 -51.82
C ILE A 18 22.36 -6.09 -52.45
N SER A 19 23.35 -6.46 -51.62
CA SER A 19 24.65 -6.99 -52.05
C SER A 19 24.58 -8.51 -52.27
N SER A 20 25.14 -8.98 -53.39
CA SER A 20 24.84 -10.29 -53.99
C SER A 20 25.61 -11.49 -53.43
N ASP A 21 26.41 -11.35 -52.37
CA ASP A 21 27.22 -12.45 -51.82
C ASP A 21 26.64 -13.04 -50.51
N PRO A 22 26.10 -14.29 -50.52
CA PRO A 22 25.39 -14.87 -49.39
C PRO A 22 26.26 -15.31 -48.20
N ASP A 23 27.55 -15.56 -48.39
CA ASP A 23 28.42 -16.07 -47.31
C ASP A 23 28.94 -14.93 -46.42
N ASP A 24 29.05 -13.71 -46.97
CA ASP A 24 29.31 -12.47 -46.23
C ASP A 24 28.18 -12.13 -45.24
N TYR A 25 26.94 -12.57 -45.54
CA TYR A 25 25.76 -12.28 -44.74
C TYR A 25 25.77 -13.02 -43.39
N ASN A 26 26.06 -14.32 -43.35
CA ASN A 26 26.03 -15.06 -42.08
C ASN A 26 27.15 -14.63 -41.12
N ASP A 27 28.32 -14.29 -41.65
CA ASP A 27 29.45 -13.82 -40.87
C ASP A 27 29.22 -12.39 -40.35
N MET A 28 28.67 -11.48 -41.16
CA MET A 28 28.26 -10.15 -40.72
C MET A 28 27.23 -10.24 -39.57
N PHE A 29 26.24 -11.14 -39.69
CA PHE A 29 25.24 -11.33 -38.64
C PHE A 29 25.80 -11.94 -37.37
N ALA A 30 26.71 -12.92 -37.50
CA ALA A 30 27.39 -13.51 -36.35
C ALA A 30 28.23 -12.48 -35.60
N GLN A 31 28.94 -11.60 -36.33
CA GLN A 31 29.74 -10.52 -35.75
C GLN A 31 28.86 -9.47 -35.06
N GLU A 32 27.74 -9.10 -35.66
CA GLU A 32 26.88 -8.05 -35.09
C GLU A 32 26.05 -8.56 -33.90
N ALA A 33 25.61 -9.83 -33.94
CA ALA A 33 25.04 -10.48 -32.76
C ALA A 33 26.06 -10.60 -31.61
N GLN A 34 27.35 -10.81 -31.91
CA GLN A 34 28.44 -10.75 -30.93
C GLN A 34 28.68 -9.33 -30.39
N ARG A 35 28.52 -8.29 -31.20
CA ARG A 35 28.62 -6.90 -30.77
C ARG A 35 27.48 -6.51 -29.82
N LEU A 36 26.25 -6.93 -30.13
CA LEU A 36 25.07 -6.70 -29.29
C LEU A 36 25.11 -7.50 -27.97
N LEU A 37 25.72 -8.69 -28.02
CA LEU A 37 26.05 -9.47 -26.83
C LEU A 37 26.84 -8.66 -25.82
N ALA A 38 27.78 -7.81 -26.25
CA ALA A 38 28.56 -6.97 -25.33
C ALA A 38 27.74 -5.87 -24.64
N ILE A 39 26.55 -5.53 -25.15
CA ILE A 39 25.73 -4.38 -24.71
C ILE A 39 24.54 -4.81 -23.83
N LEU A 40 24.08 -6.06 -23.97
CA LEU A 40 22.90 -6.57 -23.27
C LEU A 40 23.24 -7.19 -21.90
N ASN A 41 22.33 -7.10 -20.92
CA ASN A 41 22.56 -7.65 -19.58
C ASN A 41 22.60 -9.19 -19.60
N GLY A 42 23.45 -9.80 -18.74
CA GLY A 42 23.96 -11.18 -18.86
C GLY A 42 22.97 -12.34 -19.11
N ARG A 43 21.67 -12.16 -18.84
CA ARG A 43 20.65 -13.18 -19.08
C ARG A 43 20.18 -13.26 -20.54
N ILE A 44 20.11 -12.12 -21.23
CA ILE A 44 19.83 -12.06 -22.67
C ILE A 44 21.09 -12.49 -23.44
N GLN A 45 22.27 -12.25 -22.87
CA GLN A 45 23.52 -12.70 -23.47
C GLN A 45 23.62 -14.23 -23.58
N ALA A 46 23.24 -14.97 -22.54
CA ALA A 46 23.28 -16.45 -22.62
C ALA A 46 22.33 -16.97 -23.71
N PHE A 47 21.14 -16.38 -23.84
CA PHE A 47 20.16 -16.74 -24.86
C PHE A 47 20.64 -16.40 -26.28
N LEU A 48 21.16 -15.18 -26.50
CA LEU A 48 21.70 -14.77 -27.79
C LEU A 48 22.95 -15.57 -28.19
N LYS A 49 23.81 -15.96 -27.24
CA LYS A 49 24.95 -16.86 -27.51
C LYS A 49 24.50 -18.21 -28.07
N GLU A 50 23.45 -18.79 -27.49
CA GLU A 50 22.89 -20.06 -27.98
C GLU A 50 22.23 -19.89 -29.35
N ILE A 51 21.56 -18.77 -29.61
CA ILE A 51 21.00 -18.48 -30.94
C ILE A 51 22.12 -18.28 -31.99
N VAL A 52 23.19 -17.55 -31.66
CA VAL A 52 24.34 -17.38 -32.56
C VAL A 52 25.00 -18.72 -32.86
N LYS A 53 25.09 -19.62 -31.87
CA LYS A 53 25.60 -20.98 -32.07
C LYS A 53 24.71 -21.78 -33.03
N ILE A 54 23.40 -21.66 -32.90
CA ILE A 54 22.41 -22.27 -33.80
C ILE A 54 22.55 -21.77 -35.24
N LEU A 55 22.75 -20.45 -35.42
CA LEU A 55 22.90 -19.84 -36.75
C LEU A 55 24.14 -20.36 -37.49
N LYS A 56 25.26 -20.53 -36.77
CA LYS A 56 26.51 -21.08 -37.34
C LYS A 56 26.41 -22.54 -37.79
N LEU A 57 25.45 -23.29 -37.26
CA LEU A 57 25.27 -24.73 -37.56
C LEU A 57 24.30 -25.00 -38.71
N THR A 58 23.51 -24.01 -39.16
CA THR A 58 22.42 -24.23 -40.11
C THR A 58 22.72 -23.63 -41.48
N SER A 59 22.80 -24.47 -42.53
CA SER A 59 23.11 -24.06 -43.91
C SER A 59 21.89 -23.71 -44.80
N SER A 60 20.68 -23.64 -44.22
CA SER A 60 19.42 -23.36 -44.95
C SER A 60 19.13 -21.86 -45.07
N LYS A 61 19.45 -21.27 -46.22
CA LYS A 61 19.74 -19.84 -46.38
C LYS A 61 18.55 -18.85 -46.45
N LYS A 62 17.27 -19.30 -46.49
CA LYS A 62 16.11 -18.38 -46.70
C LYS A 62 15.03 -18.42 -45.61
N LEU A 63 14.85 -19.55 -44.93
CA LEU A 63 13.83 -19.72 -43.87
C LEU A 63 14.28 -19.08 -42.54
N ILE A 64 15.60 -18.99 -42.33
CA ILE A 64 16.20 -18.53 -41.07
C ILE A 64 16.01 -17.02 -40.84
N TYR A 65 15.97 -16.19 -41.89
CA TYR A 65 15.98 -14.74 -41.73
C TYR A 65 14.67 -14.17 -41.17
N GLU A 66 13.51 -14.58 -41.70
CA GLU A 66 12.22 -14.05 -41.26
C GLU A 66 11.87 -14.54 -39.84
N ASP A 67 12.12 -15.82 -39.56
CA ASP A 67 11.90 -16.38 -38.22
C ASP A 67 12.87 -15.78 -37.19
N TYR A 68 14.13 -15.53 -37.57
CA TYR A 68 15.11 -14.85 -36.71
C TYR A 68 14.74 -13.39 -36.47
N LYS A 69 14.28 -12.67 -37.50
CA LYS A 69 13.79 -11.30 -37.37
C LYS A 69 12.59 -11.24 -36.42
N GLU A 70 11.70 -12.22 -36.46
CA GLU A 70 10.59 -12.35 -35.51
C GLU A 70 11.13 -12.59 -34.08
N MET A 71 11.99 -13.59 -33.86
CA MET A 71 12.61 -13.87 -32.55
C MET A 71 13.37 -12.68 -31.98
N TYR A 72 14.10 -11.97 -32.84
CA TYR A 72 14.89 -10.80 -32.48
C TYR A 72 13.99 -9.60 -32.15
N SER A 73 12.92 -9.38 -32.91
CA SER A 73 11.90 -8.36 -32.59
C SER A 73 11.20 -8.64 -31.26
N ILE A 74 10.91 -9.92 -30.95
CA ILE A 74 10.36 -10.34 -29.65
C ILE A 74 11.40 -10.08 -28.54
N SER A 75 12.67 -10.36 -28.80
CA SER A 75 13.78 -10.13 -27.87
C SER A 75 14.04 -8.65 -27.58
N LEU A 76 13.73 -7.77 -28.53
CA LEU A 76 13.78 -6.32 -28.36
C LEU A 76 12.60 -5.80 -27.54
N ARG A 77 11.37 -6.27 -27.83
CA ARG A 77 10.17 -5.95 -27.01
C ARG A 77 10.35 -6.33 -25.54
N LEU A 78 11.04 -7.44 -25.30
CA LEU A 78 11.43 -7.95 -23.98
C LEU A 78 12.37 -7.05 -23.18
N ASN A 79 13.20 -6.25 -23.84
CA ASN A 79 14.19 -5.40 -23.16
C ASN A 79 13.61 -4.02 -22.80
N ASP A 80 12.60 -3.57 -23.55
CA ASP A 80 11.98 -2.25 -23.38
C ASP A 80 10.69 -2.29 -22.51
N THR A 81 10.16 -3.48 -22.16
CA THR A 81 8.98 -3.63 -21.28
C THR A 81 9.30 -4.49 -20.05
N VAL A 82 8.69 -4.15 -18.91
CA VAL A 82 8.93 -4.68 -17.54
C VAL A 82 8.81 -6.23 -17.43
N PRO A 83 9.12 -6.89 -16.27
CA PRO A 83 9.79 -8.19 -16.18
C PRO A 83 8.84 -9.40 -16.42
N THR A 84 7.88 -9.27 -17.32
CA THR A 84 6.96 -10.33 -17.74
C THR A 84 7.65 -11.15 -18.81
N PHE A 85 7.85 -12.44 -18.54
CA PHE A 85 8.27 -13.39 -19.58
C PHE A 85 7.08 -13.59 -20.53
N PRO A 86 7.10 -13.07 -21.77
CA PRO A 86 5.95 -13.04 -22.64
C PRO A 86 5.72 -14.44 -23.16
N LYS A 87 4.47 -14.88 -23.03
CA LYS A 87 3.91 -16.05 -23.70
C LYS A 87 4.34 -16.10 -25.19
N ASP A 88 4.46 -14.95 -25.84
CA ASP A 88 4.88 -14.81 -27.23
C ASP A 88 6.28 -15.37 -27.53
N LEU A 89 7.25 -15.28 -26.61
CA LEU A 89 8.58 -15.85 -26.81
C LEU A 89 8.54 -17.38 -26.71
N TYR A 90 7.77 -17.90 -25.76
CA TYR A 90 7.55 -19.34 -25.62
C TYR A 90 6.85 -19.89 -26.87
N ASP A 91 5.79 -19.22 -27.33
CA ASP A 91 5.02 -19.60 -28.51
C ASP A 91 5.87 -19.54 -29.80
N ALA A 92 6.74 -18.53 -29.94
CA ALA A 92 7.67 -18.42 -31.08
C ALA A 92 8.71 -19.55 -31.11
N ILE A 93 9.29 -19.90 -29.96
CA ILE A 93 10.23 -21.02 -29.83
C ILE A 93 9.54 -22.35 -30.16
N GLU A 94 8.28 -22.53 -29.73
CA GLU A 94 7.49 -23.72 -30.06
C GLU A 94 7.14 -23.81 -31.54
N ARG A 95 6.80 -22.69 -32.19
CA ARG A 95 6.60 -22.62 -33.65
C ARG A 95 7.85 -23.05 -34.42
N LEU A 96 9.01 -22.49 -34.05
CA LEU A 96 10.29 -22.82 -34.65
C LEU A 96 10.67 -24.28 -34.50
N LYS A 97 10.44 -24.86 -33.32
CA LYS A 97 10.67 -26.27 -33.08
C LYS A 97 9.85 -27.13 -34.06
N LYS A 98 8.56 -26.84 -34.24
CA LYS A 98 7.68 -27.56 -35.18
C LYS A 98 8.12 -27.43 -36.64
N ILE A 99 8.60 -26.25 -37.05
CA ILE A 99 9.11 -26.02 -38.42
C ILE A 99 10.33 -26.90 -38.70
N TYR A 100 11.27 -26.98 -37.76
CA TYR A 100 12.49 -27.78 -37.93
C TYR A 100 12.26 -29.28 -37.84
N GLU A 101 11.32 -29.75 -37.00
CA GLU A 101 10.94 -31.17 -36.95
C GLU A 101 10.38 -31.67 -38.30
N LYS A 102 9.76 -30.77 -39.09
CA LYS A 102 9.15 -31.09 -40.39
C LYS A 102 10.14 -31.15 -41.56
N ASN A 103 11.33 -30.53 -41.46
CA ASN A 103 12.31 -30.40 -42.55
C ASN A 103 13.47 -31.43 -42.45
N THR A 104 13.17 -32.66 -42.04
CA THR A 104 14.14 -33.69 -41.62
C THR A 104 14.90 -34.35 -42.78
N ASN A 105 16.25 -34.23 -42.80
CA ASN A 105 17.16 -35.19 -43.47
C ASN A 105 18.68 -35.01 -43.18
N ASN A 106 19.12 -34.34 -42.11
CA ASN A 106 20.56 -34.13 -41.88
C ASN A 106 20.97 -34.12 -40.40
N ASP A 107 22.15 -34.66 -40.07
CA ASP A 107 22.68 -34.83 -38.69
C ASP A 107 22.81 -33.50 -37.91
N ASN A 108 23.04 -32.38 -38.60
CA ASN A 108 23.09 -31.04 -37.99
C ASN A 108 21.75 -30.63 -37.32
N ASN A 109 20.62 -31.23 -37.72
CA ASN A 109 19.31 -30.94 -37.13
C ASN A 109 19.12 -31.60 -35.75
N ALA A 110 19.84 -32.67 -35.43
CA ALA A 110 19.72 -33.34 -34.13
C ALA A 110 20.30 -32.47 -33.00
N GLU A 111 21.42 -31.78 -33.23
CA GLU A 111 21.99 -30.84 -32.26
C GLU A 111 21.08 -29.62 -32.06
N PHE A 112 20.49 -29.10 -33.14
CA PHE A 112 19.51 -28.01 -33.09
C PHE A 112 18.30 -28.36 -32.22
N LEU A 113 17.67 -29.52 -32.47
CA LEU A 113 16.51 -29.98 -31.69
C LEU A 113 16.86 -30.20 -30.22
N ARG A 114 18.09 -30.65 -29.93
CA ARG A 114 18.58 -30.81 -28.55
C ARG A 114 18.72 -29.46 -27.82
N ILE A 115 19.26 -28.45 -28.50
CA ILE A 115 19.40 -27.09 -27.94
C ILE A 115 18.01 -26.47 -27.72
N MET A 116 17.11 -26.58 -28.70
CA MET A 116 15.74 -26.06 -28.61
C MET A 116 14.93 -26.73 -27.49
N SER A 117 15.10 -28.03 -27.30
CA SER A 117 14.46 -28.76 -26.19
C SER A 117 14.94 -28.25 -24.83
N ARG A 118 16.26 -28.04 -24.66
CA ARG A 118 16.83 -27.50 -23.41
C ARG A 118 16.36 -26.08 -23.12
N LEU A 119 16.30 -25.23 -24.16
CA LEU A 119 15.76 -23.88 -24.05
C LEU A 119 14.29 -23.93 -23.63
N ASN A 120 13.47 -24.74 -24.30
CA ASN A 120 12.04 -24.87 -23.98
C ASN A 120 11.81 -25.31 -22.52
N THR A 121 12.52 -26.32 -22.03
CA THR A 121 12.43 -26.75 -20.63
C THR A 121 12.82 -25.63 -19.67
N SER A 122 13.95 -24.95 -19.90
CA SER A 122 14.42 -23.86 -19.03
C SER A 122 13.43 -22.69 -18.98
N LEU A 123 12.85 -22.35 -20.13
CA LEU A 123 11.88 -21.25 -20.24
C LEU A 123 10.54 -21.62 -19.61
N LYS A 124 10.07 -22.86 -19.77
CA LYS A 124 8.85 -23.38 -19.14
C LYS A 124 8.94 -23.27 -17.62
N TYR A 125 10.03 -23.75 -17.01
CA TYR A 125 10.23 -23.66 -15.54
C TYR A 125 10.23 -22.21 -15.05
N ARG A 126 10.84 -21.29 -15.80
CA ARG A 126 10.91 -19.87 -15.43
C ARG A 126 9.57 -19.17 -15.54
N TYR A 127 8.80 -19.46 -16.59
CA TYR A 127 7.44 -18.94 -16.76
C TYR A 127 6.53 -19.37 -15.61
N TYR A 128 6.50 -20.66 -15.28
CA TYR A 128 5.69 -21.17 -14.18
C TYR A 128 6.14 -20.62 -12.82
N SER A 129 7.45 -20.55 -12.55
CA SER A 129 7.98 -20.00 -11.31
C SER A 129 7.58 -18.53 -11.11
N PHE A 130 7.62 -17.71 -12.16
CA PHE A 130 7.20 -16.30 -12.11
C PHE A 130 5.70 -16.16 -11.85
N TYR A 131 4.87 -16.91 -12.56
CA TYR A 131 3.42 -16.87 -12.40
C TYR A 131 2.98 -17.27 -10.99
N ILE A 132 3.54 -18.38 -10.48
CA ILE A 132 3.31 -18.85 -9.11
C ILE A 132 3.72 -17.77 -8.11
N ARG A 133 4.93 -17.21 -8.26
CA ARG A 133 5.42 -16.16 -7.36
C ARG A 133 4.47 -14.95 -7.32
N ASN A 134 4.10 -14.39 -8.46
CA ASN A 134 3.22 -13.22 -8.49
C ASN A 134 1.79 -13.50 -8.02
N TYR A 135 1.27 -14.70 -8.29
CA TYR A 135 -0.01 -15.14 -7.75
C TYR A 135 0.02 -15.18 -6.21
N PHE A 136 1.06 -15.77 -5.62
CA PHE A 136 1.22 -15.80 -4.17
C PHE A 136 1.45 -14.41 -3.57
N TYR A 137 2.31 -13.57 -4.17
CA TYR A 137 2.56 -12.20 -3.68
C TYR A 137 1.29 -11.33 -3.70
N SER A 138 0.50 -11.39 -4.78
CA SER A 138 -0.74 -10.63 -4.88
C SER A 138 -1.80 -11.11 -3.88
N LYS A 139 -1.96 -12.43 -3.70
CA LYS A 139 -2.82 -13.01 -2.66
C LYS A 139 -2.36 -12.67 -1.25
N LEU A 140 -1.06 -12.72 -0.94
CA LEU A 140 -0.54 -12.37 0.38
C LEU A 140 -0.76 -10.88 0.71
N LYS A 141 -0.56 -9.99 -0.27
CA LYS A 141 -0.77 -8.54 -0.12
C LYS A 141 -2.25 -8.22 0.14
N LEU A 142 -3.17 -8.82 -0.63
CA LEU A 142 -4.62 -8.72 -0.42
C LEU A 142 -5.06 -9.28 0.93
N TRP A 143 -4.42 -10.35 1.42
CA TRP A 143 -4.77 -10.96 2.70
C TRP A 143 -4.31 -10.10 3.89
N LYS A 144 -3.14 -9.47 3.80
CA LYS A 144 -2.65 -8.51 4.80
C LYS A 144 -3.50 -7.23 4.86
N SER A 145 -3.92 -6.69 3.70
CA SER A 145 -4.74 -5.47 3.69
C SER A 145 -6.14 -5.66 4.27
N LYS A 146 -6.78 -6.82 4.02
CA LYS A 146 -8.10 -7.13 4.61
C LYS A 146 -8.06 -7.24 6.13
N ARG A 147 -7.02 -7.84 6.70
CA ARG A 147 -6.84 -7.94 8.16
C ARG A 147 -6.62 -6.57 8.80
N LEU A 148 -5.81 -5.72 8.17
CA LEU A 148 -5.61 -4.35 8.64
C LEU A 148 -6.93 -3.56 8.63
N GLY A 149 -7.73 -3.69 7.57
CA GLY A 149 -9.05 -3.07 7.51
C GLY A 149 -9.99 -3.51 8.64
N ILE A 150 -10.02 -4.81 8.95
CA ILE A 150 -10.82 -5.33 10.06
C ILE A 150 -10.35 -4.76 11.40
N LEU A 151 -9.03 -4.70 11.66
CA LEU A 151 -8.49 -4.12 12.89
C LEU A 151 -8.84 -2.64 13.04
N ILE A 152 -8.78 -1.87 11.94
CA ILE A 152 -9.19 -0.46 11.94
C ILE A 152 -10.68 -0.33 12.28
N ILE A 153 -11.54 -1.15 11.67
CA ILE A 153 -12.98 -1.15 11.95
C ILE A 153 -13.25 -1.49 13.43
N ILE A 154 -12.58 -2.51 13.97
CA ILE A 154 -12.69 -2.87 15.39
C ILE A 154 -12.23 -1.70 16.27
N GLY A 155 -11.11 -1.05 15.94
CA GLY A 155 -10.62 0.12 16.68
C GLY A 155 -11.64 1.26 16.69
N ILE A 156 -12.23 1.59 15.53
CA ILE A 156 -13.29 2.60 15.40
C ILE A 156 -14.51 2.21 16.23
N LEU A 157 -14.93 0.95 16.19
CA LEU A 157 -16.07 0.46 16.97
C LEU A 157 -15.79 0.55 18.48
N VAL A 158 -14.60 0.19 18.93
CA VAL A 158 -14.21 0.31 20.35
C VAL A 158 -14.25 1.77 20.80
N VAL A 159 -13.70 2.70 20.00
CA VAL A 159 -13.78 4.13 20.30
C VAL A 159 -15.23 4.59 20.33
N PHE A 160 -16.06 4.20 19.34
CA PHE A 160 -17.48 4.57 19.30
C PHE A 160 -18.28 4.03 20.49
N ILE A 161 -18.05 2.77 20.88
CA ILE A 161 -18.72 2.15 22.02
C ILE A 161 -18.36 2.91 23.31
N ASN A 162 -17.07 3.15 23.56
CA ASN A 162 -16.59 3.84 24.76
C ASN A 162 -17.01 5.31 24.79
N GLU A 163 -16.90 6.00 23.65
CA GLU A 163 -17.13 7.43 23.60
C GLU A 163 -18.61 7.79 23.50
N VAL A 164 -19.46 6.96 22.90
CA VAL A 164 -20.87 7.31 22.68
C VAL A 164 -21.79 6.41 23.46
N LEU A 165 -21.73 5.09 23.22
CA LEU A 165 -22.75 4.16 23.72
C LEU A 165 -22.74 4.03 25.24
N PHE A 166 -21.57 4.01 25.88
CA PHE A 166 -21.50 3.85 27.33
C PHE A 166 -22.16 5.03 28.07
N TYR A 167 -21.96 6.27 27.63
CA TYR A 167 -22.58 7.43 28.28
C TYR A 167 -24.10 7.43 28.12
N GLU A 168 -24.60 7.14 26.91
CA GLU A 168 -26.03 7.05 26.66
C GLU A 168 -26.67 5.91 27.44
N TRP A 169 -26.00 4.75 27.52
CA TRP A 169 -26.49 3.64 28.31
C TRP A 169 -26.51 3.96 29.82
N SER A 170 -25.46 4.58 30.34
CA SER A 170 -25.43 5.07 31.72
C SER A 170 -26.57 6.04 32.01
N TYR A 171 -26.80 7.02 31.13
CA TYR A 171 -27.90 7.98 31.23
C TYR A 171 -29.28 7.29 31.26
N LEU A 172 -29.50 6.28 30.41
CA LEU A 172 -30.77 5.54 30.35
C LEU A 172 -31.03 4.67 31.59
N ASN A 173 -29.98 4.26 32.30
CA ASN A 173 -30.11 3.46 33.52
C ASN A 173 -30.29 4.29 34.79
N TRP A 174 -30.22 5.63 34.71
CA TRP A 174 -30.43 6.48 35.87
C TRP A 174 -31.87 6.36 36.37
N SER A 175 -32.02 6.27 37.69
CA SER A 175 -33.32 6.15 38.34
C SER A 175 -34.15 7.41 38.13
N ASN A 176 -35.42 7.25 37.75
CA ASN A 176 -36.29 8.37 37.42
C ASN A 176 -36.51 9.31 38.62
N ILE A 177 -35.72 10.39 38.66
CA ILE A 177 -35.74 11.39 39.72
C ILE A 177 -37.09 12.12 39.78
N GLU A 178 -37.80 12.26 38.67
CA GLU A 178 -39.11 12.90 38.65
C GLU A 178 -40.16 12.08 39.40
N GLU A 179 -40.06 10.76 39.40
CA GLU A 179 -40.94 9.90 40.19
C GLU A 179 -40.71 10.08 41.70
N LEU A 180 -39.45 10.27 42.10
CA LEU A 180 -39.07 10.56 43.48
C LEU A 180 -39.55 11.96 43.93
N ALA A 181 -39.53 12.93 43.01
CA ALA A 181 -39.91 14.31 43.26
C ALA A 181 -41.44 14.55 43.27
N LYS A 182 -42.27 13.64 42.75
CA LYS A 182 -43.75 13.80 42.73
C LYS A 182 -44.40 13.94 44.12
N LYS A 183 -43.66 13.66 45.21
CA LYS A 183 -44.19 13.69 46.58
C LYS A 183 -44.03 15.04 47.30
N SER A 184 -43.26 16.00 46.76
CA SER A 184 -43.09 17.35 47.33
C SER A 184 -42.32 18.28 46.38
N THR A 185 -42.31 19.59 46.62
CA THR A 185 -41.36 20.51 45.96
C THR A 185 -39.95 20.20 46.45
N VAL A 186 -39.25 19.30 45.76
CA VAL A 186 -37.89 18.87 46.11
C VAL A 186 -36.88 19.84 45.48
N GLU A 187 -36.13 20.55 46.33
CA GLU A 187 -34.91 21.21 45.88
C GLU A 187 -33.86 20.15 45.52
N LYS A 188 -33.14 20.41 44.42
CA LYS A 188 -32.18 19.48 43.85
C LYS A 188 -30.82 20.13 43.90
N LEU A 189 -29.89 19.48 44.59
CA LEU A 189 -28.51 19.89 44.73
C LEU A 189 -27.63 18.92 43.95
N LEU A 190 -26.84 19.45 43.01
CA LEU A 190 -25.80 18.70 42.31
C LEU A 190 -24.47 18.97 43.00
N LEU A 191 -23.84 17.92 43.52
CA LEU A 191 -22.51 17.96 44.09
C LEU A 191 -21.51 17.55 43.00
N VAL A 192 -20.58 18.44 42.67
CA VAL A 192 -19.50 18.18 41.71
C VAL A 192 -18.20 18.13 42.50
N ALA A 193 -17.65 16.94 42.66
CA ALA A 193 -16.36 16.74 43.32
C ALA A 193 -15.25 16.65 42.29
N ASP A 194 -14.09 17.22 42.64
CA ASP A 194 -12.81 16.90 42.04
C ASP A 194 -12.77 16.99 40.50
N PRO A 195 -13.18 18.13 39.89
CA PRO A 195 -13.15 18.24 38.43
C PRO A 195 -11.72 18.34 37.89
N GLN A 196 -10.71 18.70 38.72
CA GLN A 196 -9.27 18.68 38.42
C GLN A 196 -8.93 19.10 36.97
N LEU A 197 -9.17 20.37 36.64
CA LEU A 197 -8.76 20.90 35.34
C LEU A 197 -7.25 20.83 35.22
N ILE A 198 -6.81 20.07 34.21
CA ILE A 198 -5.39 19.86 33.90
C ILE A 198 -4.75 21.20 33.51
N GLY A 199 -3.59 21.48 34.13
CA GLY A 199 -2.82 22.69 33.91
C GLY A 199 -1.95 22.69 32.65
N GLU A 200 -1.19 23.76 32.46
CA GLU A 200 -0.41 24.03 31.24
C GLU A 200 1.08 23.65 31.36
N LYS A 201 1.62 23.46 32.57
CA LYS A 201 3.07 23.40 32.81
C LYS A 201 3.65 22.00 32.70
N ASP A 202 2.95 20.99 33.22
CA ASP A 202 3.52 19.65 33.38
C ASP A 202 3.20 18.66 32.25
N GLU A 203 2.49 19.13 31.22
CA GLU A 203 2.17 18.30 30.07
C GLU A 203 3.13 18.56 28.91
N GLY A 204 3.88 17.52 28.52
CA GLY A 204 4.83 17.59 27.41
C GLY A 204 4.20 17.97 26.05
N ILE A 205 4.87 17.63 24.95
CA ILE A 205 4.53 18.11 23.59
C ILE A 205 3.05 17.89 23.18
N PHE A 206 2.35 16.92 23.79
CA PHE A 206 0.94 16.59 23.50
C PHE A 206 -0.07 17.09 24.54
N GLY A 207 0.32 17.94 25.49
CA GLY A 207 -0.58 18.39 26.57
C GLY A 207 -1.87 19.06 26.10
N PHE A 208 -1.81 19.77 24.98
CA PHE A 208 -3.03 20.37 24.42
C PHE A 208 -4.11 19.32 24.07
N ILE A 209 -3.72 18.09 23.68
CA ILE A 209 -4.66 17.00 23.36
C ILE A 209 -5.28 16.47 24.64
N THR A 210 -4.45 16.23 25.67
CA THR A 210 -4.92 15.73 26.96
C THR A 210 -5.90 16.71 27.61
N ARG A 211 -5.55 18.01 27.63
CA ARG A 211 -6.46 19.08 28.09
C ARG A 211 -7.75 19.12 27.32
N TYR A 212 -7.67 19.07 25.99
CA TYR A 212 -8.87 19.11 25.15
C TYR A 212 -9.80 17.92 25.42
N ASP A 213 -9.27 16.70 25.54
CA ASP A 213 -10.08 15.52 25.80
C ASP A 213 -10.69 15.53 27.21
N ALA A 214 -9.92 15.94 28.22
CA ALA A 214 -10.40 16.09 29.59
C ALA A 214 -11.51 17.16 29.70
N ASP A 215 -11.31 18.34 29.10
CA ASP A 215 -12.29 19.42 29.09
C ASP A 215 -13.60 18.97 28.41
N ARG A 216 -13.47 18.26 27.28
CA ARG A 216 -14.62 17.70 26.56
C ARG A 216 -15.37 16.65 27.38
N TYR A 217 -14.65 15.78 28.09
CA TYR A 217 -15.21 14.77 28.97
C TYR A 217 -16.02 15.42 30.11
N LEU A 218 -15.43 16.39 30.82
CA LEU A 218 -16.09 17.13 31.90
C LEU A 218 -17.34 17.86 31.40
N ALA A 219 -17.22 18.56 30.27
CA ALA A 219 -18.34 19.32 29.71
C ALA A 219 -19.49 18.39 29.32
N LYS A 220 -19.21 17.26 28.67
CA LYS A 220 -20.23 16.30 28.24
C LYS A 220 -20.95 15.65 29.42
N THR A 221 -20.20 15.14 30.38
CA THR A 221 -20.76 14.47 31.56
C THR A 221 -21.56 15.43 32.42
N PHE A 222 -21.04 16.64 32.66
CA PHE A 222 -21.78 17.68 33.37
C PHE A 222 -23.07 18.06 32.65
N ASN A 223 -23.05 18.28 31.33
CA ASN A 223 -24.25 18.60 30.56
C ASN A 223 -25.31 17.48 30.63
N GLN A 224 -24.90 16.21 30.59
CA GLN A 224 -25.81 15.07 30.72
C GLN A 224 -26.46 15.00 32.11
N VAL A 225 -25.66 15.08 33.18
CA VAL A 225 -26.17 15.10 34.57
C VAL A 225 -27.07 16.30 34.78
N ASN A 226 -26.65 17.48 34.34
CA ASN A 226 -27.41 18.71 34.51
C ASN A 226 -28.73 18.69 33.74
N GLY A 227 -28.74 18.16 32.52
CA GLY A 227 -29.96 17.99 31.72
C GLY A 227 -30.94 16.98 32.31
N TYR A 228 -30.42 15.92 32.92
CA TYR A 228 -31.23 14.89 33.57
C TYR A 228 -31.79 15.36 34.92
N VAL A 229 -30.90 15.77 35.82
CA VAL A 229 -31.23 16.13 37.20
C VAL A 229 -31.95 17.47 37.23
N LYS A 230 -31.62 18.41 36.35
CA LYS A 230 -32.09 19.81 36.37
C LYS A 230 -32.00 20.39 37.79
N PRO A 231 -30.78 20.46 38.37
CA PRO A 231 -30.58 20.94 39.73
C PRO A 231 -31.00 22.41 39.87
N HIS A 232 -31.25 22.84 41.11
CA HIS A 232 -31.42 24.27 41.44
C HIS A 232 -30.10 24.88 41.92
N TRP A 233 -29.29 24.03 42.56
CA TRP A 233 -28.00 24.38 43.15
C TRP A 233 -26.92 23.45 42.59
N VAL A 234 -25.77 24.01 42.24
CA VAL A 234 -24.58 23.25 41.88
C VAL A 234 -23.46 23.65 42.85
N LEU A 235 -22.95 22.68 43.60
CA LEU A 235 -21.91 22.85 44.60
C LEU A 235 -20.63 22.14 44.13
N PHE A 236 -19.56 22.90 43.91
CA PHE A 236 -18.23 22.34 43.65
C PHE A 236 -17.51 22.11 44.99
N LEU A 237 -17.07 20.88 45.21
CA LEU A 237 -16.55 20.41 46.51
C LEU A 237 -15.02 20.61 46.68
N GLY A 238 -14.38 21.31 45.74
CA GLY A 238 -12.95 21.59 45.77
C GLY A 238 -12.17 20.89 44.65
N ASP A 239 -10.85 21.04 44.71
CA ASP A 239 -9.87 20.52 43.75
C ASP A 239 -10.22 20.82 42.28
N ILE A 240 -10.43 22.11 42.02
CA ILE A 240 -10.90 22.59 40.72
C ILE A 240 -9.78 22.63 39.70
N PHE A 241 -8.57 23.00 40.12
CA PHE A 241 -7.42 23.22 39.27
C PHE A 241 -6.22 22.44 39.80
N ASP A 242 -5.66 21.57 38.99
CA ASP A 242 -4.48 20.75 39.33
C ASP A 242 -3.26 21.63 39.67
N GLU A 243 -3.06 22.68 38.88
CA GLU A 243 -1.97 23.67 39.06
C GLU A 243 -2.43 24.96 39.76
N GLY A 244 -3.58 24.97 40.44
CA GLY A 244 -4.19 26.19 40.98
C GLY A 244 -3.28 26.98 41.94
N LEU A 245 -2.46 26.28 42.73
CA LEU A 245 -1.55 26.89 43.71
C LEU A 245 -0.23 27.40 43.10
N SER A 246 0.18 26.86 41.95
CA SER A 246 1.43 27.21 41.28
C SER A 246 1.23 28.11 40.05
N ALA A 247 -0.03 28.41 39.70
CA ALA A 247 -0.42 29.28 38.61
C ALA A 247 -0.06 30.74 38.89
N SER A 248 0.45 31.43 37.87
CA SER A 248 0.47 32.89 37.82
C SER A 248 -0.95 33.43 37.62
N ASP A 249 -1.17 34.72 37.89
CA ASP A 249 -2.48 35.37 37.72
C ASP A 249 -3.06 35.18 36.30
N ASP A 250 -2.21 35.24 35.27
CA ASP A 250 -2.62 35.04 33.88
C ASP A 250 -2.99 33.58 33.58
N GLU A 251 -2.27 32.61 34.14
CA GLU A 251 -2.58 31.18 34.02
C GLU A 251 -3.89 30.86 34.75
N PHE A 252 -4.02 31.34 35.98
CA PHE A 252 -5.22 31.16 36.78
C PHE A 252 -6.45 31.72 36.07
N LYS A 253 -6.33 32.89 35.45
CA LYS A 253 -7.41 33.48 34.63
C LYS A 253 -7.81 32.56 33.47
N ARG A 254 -6.85 31.97 32.75
CA ARG A 254 -7.15 31.01 31.67
C ARG A 254 -7.81 29.74 32.20
N TYR A 255 -7.38 29.23 33.36
CA TYR A 255 -7.99 28.06 33.99
C TYR A 255 -9.43 28.35 34.40
N PHE A 256 -9.68 29.53 34.95
CA PHE A 256 -11.03 29.97 35.31
C PHE A 256 -11.93 30.19 34.09
N ASP A 257 -11.41 30.76 33.00
CA ASP A 257 -12.14 30.90 31.73
C ASP A 257 -12.50 29.53 31.14
N ARG A 258 -11.58 28.55 31.20
CA ARG A 258 -11.85 27.16 30.82
C ARG A 258 -12.92 26.51 31.69
N PHE A 259 -12.82 26.64 33.02
CA PHE A 259 -13.83 26.15 33.95
C PHE A 259 -15.22 26.71 33.61
N ASN A 260 -15.31 28.02 33.39
CA ASN A 260 -16.55 28.67 32.99
C ASN A 260 -17.11 28.16 31.66
N SER A 261 -16.24 27.84 30.70
CA SER A 261 -16.65 27.25 29.43
C SER A 261 -17.15 25.81 29.57
N ILE A 262 -16.58 25.02 30.47
CA ILE A 262 -16.91 23.61 30.68
C ILE A 262 -18.25 23.47 31.41
N PHE A 263 -18.42 24.22 32.49
CA PHE A 263 -19.59 24.13 33.36
C PHE A 263 -20.69 25.15 33.02
N ASP A 264 -20.47 25.98 31.99
CA ASP A 264 -21.38 26.94 31.37
C ASP A 264 -22.39 27.57 32.36
N TYR A 265 -21.84 28.36 33.28
CA TYR A 265 -22.60 29.00 34.35
C TYR A 265 -23.70 29.96 33.88
N LYS A 266 -23.70 30.35 32.59
CA LYS A 266 -24.65 31.30 32.01
C LYS A 266 -25.83 30.62 31.32
N LYS A 267 -25.66 29.39 30.86
CA LYS A 267 -26.69 28.66 30.12
C LYS A 267 -27.84 28.18 31.00
N TYR A 268 -27.62 28.10 32.29
CA TYR A 268 -28.61 27.63 33.25
C TYR A 268 -28.79 28.66 34.36
N GLU A 269 -30.04 28.94 34.76
CA GLU A 269 -30.37 29.85 35.87
C GLU A 269 -30.10 29.20 37.25
N HIS A 270 -28.95 28.55 37.38
CA HIS A 270 -28.56 27.84 38.59
C HIS A 270 -27.86 28.78 39.57
N ARG A 271 -27.92 28.42 40.84
CA ARG A 271 -27.08 29.02 41.86
C ARG A 271 -25.85 28.14 42.07
N TYR A 272 -24.68 28.70 41.77
CA TYR A 272 -23.39 28.03 41.90
C TYR A 272 -22.72 28.41 43.21
N ILE A 273 -22.18 27.41 43.90
CA ILE A 273 -21.35 27.60 45.09
C ILE A 273 -20.07 26.82 44.88
N ILE A 274 -18.93 27.46 45.13
CA ILE A 274 -17.61 26.84 45.12
C ILE A 274 -17.10 26.88 46.56
N VAL A 275 -16.76 25.71 47.11
CA VAL A 275 -16.26 25.54 48.49
C VAL A 275 -14.74 25.49 48.51
#